data_AF-A0A0J9EM69-F1
#
_entry.id   AF-A0A0J9EM69-F1
#
_cell.length_a   1.000
_cell.length_b   1.000
_cell.length_c   1.000
_cell.angle_alpha   90.00
_cell.angle_beta   90.00
_cell.angle_gamma   90.00
#
_symmetry.space_group_name_H-M   'P 1'
#
loop_
_entity.id
_entity.type
_entity.pdbx_description
1 polymer ?
#
loop_
_entity_poly.entity_id
_entity_poly.type
_entity_poly.pdbx_seq_one_letter_code
_entity_poly.pdbx_strand_id
1 'polypeptide(L)'
;MSRTISAGYVYRQYSTEGVYLADYKSSRAAHEATGVSIGSIARAAHGERRTGGGFVWRKVLVDSPKENIEIDLTSKIGNHDKRPLLQKTPDGEVVGEFLSIAHASRSLKISRRSLSCALSGAQKTAGGFIWEEVELPEEQEEDAEQENLKD
;
A
#
# COMPACT_ATOMS: atom_id res chain seq x y z
N MET A 1 27.90 -40.90 -1.09
CA MET A 1 26.58 -41.00 -0.43
C MET A 1 26.21 -39.63 0.12
N SER A 2 25.12 -39.06 -0.37
CA SER A 2 24.67 -37.68 -0.12
C SER A 2 24.55 -37.37 1.37
N ARG A 3 25.17 -36.28 1.79
CA ARG A 3 24.87 -35.66 3.08
C ARG A 3 23.47 -35.08 2.98
N THR A 4 22.54 -35.61 3.76
CA THR A 4 21.23 -35.02 4.03
C THR A 4 21.47 -33.64 4.64
N ILE A 5 21.51 -32.60 3.80
CA ILE A 5 21.51 -31.22 4.24
C ILE A 5 20.11 -31.02 4.82
N SER A 6 20.01 -31.02 6.14
CA SER A 6 18.83 -30.57 6.87
C SER A 6 18.34 -29.28 6.20
N ALA A 7 17.11 -29.30 5.69
CA ALA A 7 16.54 -28.22 4.87
C ALA A 7 16.49 -26.91 5.66
N GLY A 8 17.56 -26.12 5.56
CA GLY A 8 17.69 -24.83 6.21
C GLY A 8 16.88 -23.77 5.49
N TYR A 9 16.37 -22.80 6.24
CA TYR A 9 15.77 -21.60 5.67
C TYR A 9 16.82 -20.51 5.53
N VAL A 10 16.72 -19.73 4.46
CA VAL A 10 17.51 -18.51 4.24
C VAL A 10 16.58 -17.31 4.11
N TYR A 11 17.10 -16.15 4.49
CA TYR A 11 16.48 -14.85 4.30
C TYR A 11 16.97 -14.30 2.97
N ARG A 12 16.10 -14.35 1.97
CA ARG A 12 16.36 -13.82 0.65
C ARG A 12 15.95 -12.36 0.57
N GLN A 13 16.87 -11.52 0.13
CA GLN A 13 16.69 -10.10 -0.06
C GLN A 13 16.41 -9.80 -1.53
N TYR A 14 15.44 -8.92 -1.74
CA TYR A 14 15.03 -8.44 -3.04
C TYR A 14 14.96 -6.90 -3.04
N SER A 15 15.12 -6.30 -4.22
CA SER A 15 14.83 -4.88 -4.43
C SER A 15 13.33 -4.61 -4.30
N THR A 16 12.94 -3.33 -4.28
CA THR A 16 11.53 -2.90 -4.36
C THR A 16 10.84 -3.32 -5.66
N GLU A 17 11.62 -3.60 -6.71
CA GLU A 17 11.17 -4.07 -8.01
C GLU A 17 11.13 -5.61 -8.08
N GLY A 18 11.51 -6.30 -6.99
CA GLY A 18 11.49 -7.76 -6.94
C GLY A 18 12.70 -8.46 -7.55
N VAL A 19 13.76 -7.71 -7.84
CA VAL A 19 15.02 -8.27 -8.33
C VAL A 19 15.76 -8.94 -7.17
N TYR A 20 16.24 -10.17 -7.38
CA TYR A 20 17.06 -10.87 -6.40
C TYR A 20 18.35 -10.11 -6.11
N LEU A 21 18.66 -9.90 -4.83
CA LEU A 21 19.89 -9.24 -4.39
C LEU A 21 20.85 -10.22 -3.71
N ALA A 22 20.40 -10.89 -2.64
CA ALA A 22 21.27 -11.76 -1.85
C ALA A 22 20.51 -12.76 -0.98
N ASP A 23 21.19 -13.84 -0.55
CA ASP A 23 20.71 -14.81 0.43
C ASP A 23 21.53 -14.75 1.73
N TYR A 24 20.84 -14.71 2.86
CA TYR A 24 21.45 -14.69 4.19
C TYR A 24 21.01 -15.90 5.02
N LYS A 25 21.96 -16.51 5.75
CA LYS A 25 21.67 -17.67 6.60
C LYS A 25 20.75 -17.34 7.79
N SER A 26 20.67 -16.07 8.18
CA SER A 26 19.83 -15.60 9.27
C SER A 26 19.50 -14.12 9.13
N SER A 27 18.46 -13.67 9.84
CA SER A 27 18.11 -12.25 9.95
C SER A 27 19.23 -11.41 10.58
N ARG A 28 20.10 -12.01 11.41
CA ARG A 28 21.28 -11.35 11.97
C ARG A 28 22.36 -11.11 10.92
N ALA A 29 22.66 -12.11 10.08
CA ALA A 29 23.61 -11.95 8.98
C ALA A 29 23.12 -10.89 7.97
N ALA A 30 21.82 -10.87 7.70
CA ALA A 30 21.19 -9.83 6.88
C ALA A 30 21.31 -8.43 7.52
N HIS A 31 21.13 -8.32 8.84
CA HIS A 31 21.32 -7.06 9.56
C HIS A 31 22.77 -6.55 9.49
N GLU A 32 23.75 -7.43 9.69
CA GLU A 32 25.17 -7.06 9.61
C GLU A 32 25.57 -6.59 8.20
N ALA A 33 24.98 -7.19 7.15
CA ALA A 33 25.27 -6.81 5.77
C ALA A 33 24.53 -5.54 5.30
N THR A 34 23.29 -5.34 5.72
CA THR A 34 22.40 -4.28 5.18
C THR A 34 22.17 -3.12 6.13
N GLY A 35 22.52 -3.27 7.41
CA GLY A 35 22.19 -2.33 8.48
C GLY A 35 20.70 -2.31 8.86
N VAL A 36 19.83 -3.06 8.17
CA VAL A 36 18.40 -3.08 8.46
C VAL A 36 18.13 -3.83 9.76
N SER A 37 17.24 -3.31 10.61
CA SER A 37 16.96 -3.95 11.90
C SER A 37 16.42 -5.38 11.75
N ILE A 38 16.92 -6.29 12.60
CA ILE A 38 16.55 -7.72 12.61
C ILE A 38 15.02 -7.90 12.63
N GLY A 39 14.32 -7.12 13.45
CA GLY A 39 12.86 -7.19 13.56
C GLY A 39 12.12 -6.68 12.33
N SER A 40 12.71 -5.79 11.54
CA SER A 40 12.11 -5.36 10.26
C SER A 40 12.31 -6.41 9.18
N ILE A 41 13.49 -7.03 9.14
CA ILE A 41 13.81 -8.14 8.24
C ILE A 41 12.89 -9.32 8.52
N ALA A 42 12.77 -9.73 9.79
CA ALA A 42 11.96 -10.88 10.18
C ALA A 42 10.48 -10.68 9.80
N ARG A 43 9.88 -9.57 10.22
CA ARG A 43 8.47 -9.27 9.89
C ARG A 43 8.22 -9.18 8.39
N ALA A 44 9.16 -8.62 7.63
CA ALA A 44 9.04 -8.58 6.17
C ALA A 44 9.16 -9.99 5.55
N ALA A 45 10.11 -10.80 6.02
CA ALA A 45 10.34 -12.17 5.56
C ALA A 45 9.16 -13.10 5.87
N HIS A 46 8.46 -12.86 6.98
CA HIS A 46 7.25 -13.58 7.39
C HIS A 46 5.96 -13.04 6.74
N GLY A 47 6.04 -11.99 5.93
CA GLY A 47 4.88 -11.41 5.25
C GLY A 47 4.02 -10.48 6.12
N GLU A 48 4.37 -10.26 7.39
CA GLU A 48 3.71 -9.26 8.24
C GLU A 48 3.92 -7.82 7.73
N ARG A 49 5.01 -7.60 6.99
CA ARG A 49 5.28 -6.35 6.28
C ARG A 49 5.65 -6.63 4.82
N ARG A 50 5.29 -5.71 3.91
CA ARG A 50 5.69 -5.82 2.49
C ARG A 50 7.19 -5.58 2.31
N THR A 51 7.75 -4.66 3.08
CA THR A 51 9.16 -4.26 3.02
C THR A 51 9.78 -4.13 4.41
N GLY A 52 11.08 -4.38 4.52
CA GLY A 52 11.90 -4.13 5.70
C GLY A 52 13.14 -3.33 5.31
N GLY A 53 13.26 -2.10 5.84
CA GLY A 53 14.42 -1.23 5.57
C GLY A 53 14.64 -0.89 4.10
N GLY A 54 13.57 -0.73 3.32
CA GLY A 54 13.66 -0.42 1.88
C GLY A 54 13.85 -1.63 0.96
N PHE A 55 13.93 -2.85 1.52
CA PHE A 55 14.04 -4.09 0.76
C PHE A 55 12.85 -5.00 0.98
N VAL A 56 12.61 -5.92 0.04
CA VAL A 56 11.68 -7.02 0.24
C VAL A 56 12.44 -8.24 0.75
N TRP A 57 11.85 -8.92 1.72
CA TRP A 57 12.46 -10.10 2.34
C TRP A 57 11.52 -11.30 2.18
N ARG A 58 12.10 -12.47 1.90
CA ARG A 58 11.38 -13.75 1.89
C ARG A 58 12.18 -14.80 2.65
N LYS A 59 11.50 -15.53 3.52
CA LYS A 59 12.07 -16.74 4.13
C LYS A 59 11.80 -17.91 3.20
N VAL A 60 12.83 -18.40 2.53
CA VAL A 60 12.74 -19.50 1.56
C VAL A 60 13.67 -20.64 1.96
N LEU A 61 13.45 -21.83 1.39
CA LEU A 61 14.38 -22.94 1.58
C LEU A 61 15.68 -22.64 0.85
N VAL A 62 16.80 -23.15 1.37
CA VAL A 62 18.13 -22.91 0.77
C VAL A 62 18.21 -23.38 -0.69
N ASP A 63 17.45 -24.43 -1.03
CA ASP A 63 17.40 -25.02 -2.38
C ASP A 63 16.36 -24.35 -3.30
N SER A 64 15.60 -23.36 -2.81
CA SER A 64 14.61 -22.66 -3.62
C SER A 64 15.27 -21.82 -4.73
N PRO A 65 14.70 -21.82 -5.96
CA PRO A 65 15.25 -21.10 -7.11
C PRO A 65 15.33 -19.60 -6.82
N LYS A 66 16.43 -18.97 -7.25
CA LYS A 66 16.72 -17.54 -7.04
C LYS A 66 16.10 -16.71 -8.16
N GLU A 67 14.79 -16.78 -8.28
CA GLU A 67 14.05 -16.06 -9.31
C GLU A 67 13.62 -14.69 -8.80
N ASN A 68 13.50 -13.75 -9.74
CA ASN A 68 12.87 -12.47 -9.49
C ASN A 68 11.39 -12.72 -9.17
N ILE A 69 10.86 -11.94 -8.24
CA ILE A 69 9.49 -12.08 -7.78
C ILE A 69 8.70 -10.84 -8.17
N GLU A 70 7.46 -11.03 -8.57
CA GLU A 70 6.57 -9.88 -8.76
C GLU A 70 6.21 -9.30 -7.39
N ILE A 71 6.68 -8.07 -7.14
CA ILE A 71 6.33 -7.34 -5.93
C ILE A 71 5.22 -6.37 -6.25
N ASP A 72 4.03 -6.72 -5.79
CA ASP A 72 2.97 -5.75 -5.65
C ASP A 72 3.22 -4.90 -4.38
N LEU A 73 3.87 -3.74 -4.52
CA LEU A 73 3.98 -2.76 -3.43
C LEU A 73 2.69 -1.95 -3.23
N THR A 74 1.65 -2.19 -4.02
CA THR A 74 0.36 -1.51 -3.87
C THR A 74 -0.13 -1.77 -2.46
N SER A 75 -0.23 -0.70 -1.70
CA SER A 75 -0.47 -0.75 -0.28
C SER A 75 -1.91 -1.23 -0.03
N LYS A 76 -2.10 -2.53 0.24
CA LYS A 76 -3.40 -3.02 0.79
C LYS A 76 -3.75 -2.36 2.13
N ILE A 77 -2.79 -1.68 2.77
CA ILE A 77 -2.97 -0.87 4.00
C ILE A 77 -3.64 0.49 3.69
N GLY A 78 -3.91 0.80 2.42
CA GLY A 78 -4.53 2.04 2.00
C GLY A 78 -5.62 1.86 0.95
N ASN A 79 -6.16 0.65 0.78
CA ASN A 79 -7.49 0.51 0.18
C ASN A 79 -8.52 0.94 1.24
N HIS A 80 -8.43 2.21 1.69
CA HIS A 80 -9.67 2.91 1.92
C HIS A 80 -10.31 2.84 0.54
N ASP A 81 -11.36 2.05 0.41
CA ASP A 81 -12.29 2.15 -0.71
C ASP A 81 -12.35 3.62 -1.04
N LYS A 82 -12.07 3.99 -2.30
CA LYS A 82 -11.97 5.38 -2.70
C LYS A 82 -13.33 6.00 -2.38
N ARG A 83 -13.43 6.57 -1.19
CA ARG A 83 -14.56 7.28 -0.61
C ARG A 83 -14.21 8.74 -0.84
N PRO A 84 -14.42 9.25 -2.07
CA PRO A 84 -14.11 10.64 -2.32
C PRO A 84 -14.94 11.52 -1.41
N LEU A 85 -14.37 12.68 -1.14
CA LEU A 85 -14.88 13.63 -0.18
C LEU A 85 -15.08 14.94 -0.88
N LEU A 86 -16.26 15.51 -0.71
CA LEU A 86 -16.55 16.89 -1.03
C LEU A 86 -16.25 17.76 0.19
N GLN A 87 -15.43 18.77 -0.03
CA GLN A 87 -15.25 19.89 0.87
C GLN A 87 -16.27 20.96 0.52
N LYS A 88 -17.18 21.27 1.45
CA LYS A 88 -18.17 22.33 1.32
C LYS A 88 -17.90 23.49 2.27
N THR A 89 -18.22 24.71 1.88
CA THR A 89 -18.29 25.85 2.81
C THR A 89 -19.43 25.66 3.80
N PRO A 90 -19.44 26.38 4.94
CA PRO A 90 -20.60 26.45 5.82
C PRO A 90 -21.88 26.90 5.12
N ASP A 91 -21.76 27.63 4.01
CA ASP A 91 -22.86 28.10 3.16
C ASP A 91 -23.37 27.04 2.16
N GLY A 92 -22.70 25.87 2.09
CA GLY A 92 -23.10 24.72 1.27
C GLY A 92 -22.46 24.65 -0.12
N GLU A 93 -21.54 25.56 -0.44
CA GLU A 93 -20.84 25.57 -1.74
C GLU A 93 -19.70 24.56 -1.76
N VAL A 94 -19.60 23.75 -2.81
CA VAL A 94 -18.47 22.81 -2.99
C VAL A 94 -17.23 23.60 -3.40
N VAL A 95 -16.16 23.47 -2.60
CA VAL A 95 -14.88 24.16 -2.81
C VAL A 95 -13.80 23.21 -3.31
N GLY A 96 -13.93 21.92 -3.04
CA GLY A 96 -12.91 20.95 -3.43
C GLY A 96 -13.35 19.51 -3.31
N GLU A 97 -12.68 18.66 -4.07
CA GLU A 97 -12.91 17.22 -4.12
C GLU A 97 -11.62 16.49 -3.79
N PHE A 98 -11.70 15.45 -2.96
CA PHE A 98 -10.54 14.70 -2.52
C PHE A 98 -10.79 13.20 -2.65
N LEU A 99 -9.79 12.47 -3.15
CA LEU A 99 -9.91 11.03 -3.38
C LEU A 99 -10.10 10.19 -2.10
N SER A 100 -9.71 10.72 -0.94
CA SER A 100 -9.88 10.05 0.37
C SER A 100 -9.53 10.99 1.54
N ILE A 101 -9.85 10.57 2.76
CA ILE A 101 -9.51 11.29 4.01
C ILE A 101 -8.00 11.53 4.10
N ALA A 102 -7.20 10.55 3.66
CA ALA A 102 -5.75 10.65 3.66
C ALA A 102 -5.23 11.65 2.61
N HIS A 103 -5.92 11.79 1.48
CA HIS A 103 -5.61 12.84 0.50
C HIS A 103 -5.93 14.21 1.11
N ALA A 104 -7.18 14.44 1.56
CA ALA A 104 -7.62 15.70 2.15
C ALA A 104 -6.74 16.14 3.33
N SER A 105 -6.40 15.21 4.22
CA SER A 105 -5.53 15.47 5.37
C SER A 105 -4.14 15.97 4.96
N ARG A 106 -3.54 15.40 3.91
CA ARG A 106 -2.21 15.83 3.44
C ARG A 106 -2.26 17.16 2.72
N SER A 107 -3.27 17.37 1.87
CA SER A 107 -3.40 18.59 1.07
C SER A 107 -3.76 19.81 1.92
N LEU A 108 -4.69 19.65 2.87
CA LEU A 108 -5.17 20.75 3.72
C LEU A 108 -4.50 20.80 5.09
N LYS A 109 -3.59 19.86 5.40
CA LYS A 109 -2.96 19.70 6.72
C LYS A 109 -3.96 19.56 7.87
N ILE A 110 -5.16 19.06 7.59
CA ILE A 110 -6.19 18.77 8.59
C ILE A 110 -5.96 17.37 9.16
N SER A 111 -6.25 17.16 10.44
CA SER A 111 -6.08 15.83 11.04
C SER A 111 -7.08 14.82 10.46
N ARG A 112 -6.60 13.60 10.14
CA ARG A 112 -7.47 12.49 9.68
C ARG A 112 -8.59 12.19 10.67
N ARG A 113 -8.33 12.34 11.97
CA ARG A 113 -9.33 12.14 13.03
C ARG A 113 -10.44 13.18 12.96
N SER A 114 -10.11 14.45 12.75
CA SER A 114 -11.11 15.52 12.60
C SER A 114 -12.00 15.28 11.39
N LEU A 115 -11.41 14.92 10.24
CA LEU A 115 -12.17 14.57 9.03
C LEU A 115 -13.10 13.39 9.28
N SER A 116 -12.60 12.33 9.92
CA SER A 116 -13.43 11.15 10.26
C SER A 116 -14.57 11.49 11.22
N CYS A 117 -14.35 12.36 12.21
CA CYS A 117 -15.41 12.80 13.12
C CYS A 117 -16.43 13.70 12.44
N ALA A 118 -16.01 14.53 11.48
CA ALA A 118 -16.92 15.35 10.69
C ALA A 118 -17.84 14.47 9.83
N LEU A 119 -17.27 13.47 9.15
CA LEU A 119 -18.01 12.52 8.33
C LEU A 119 -18.96 11.63 9.15
N SER A 120 -18.57 11.26 10.37
CA SER A 120 -19.43 10.46 11.25
C SER A 120 -20.52 11.30 11.95
N GLY A 121 -20.64 12.59 11.65
CA GLY A 121 -21.56 13.52 12.31
C GLY A 121 -21.20 13.86 13.76
N ALA A 122 -20.06 13.38 14.28
CA ALA A 122 -19.59 13.70 15.62
C ALA A 122 -19.03 15.13 15.73
N GLN A 123 -18.59 15.70 14.61
CA GLN A 123 -18.21 17.10 14.47
C GLN A 123 -19.00 17.74 13.32
N LYS A 124 -19.36 19.03 13.46
CA LYS A 124 -20.08 19.75 12.41
C LYS A 124 -19.18 20.23 11.27
N THR A 125 -17.90 20.47 11.57
CA THR A 125 -16.90 20.95 10.61
C THR A 125 -15.52 20.37 10.94
N ALA A 126 -14.67 20.26 9.94
CA ALA A 126 -13.24 19.98 10.11
C ALA A 126 -12.42 20.99 9.32
N GLY A 127 -11.50 21.68 10.00
CA GLY A 127 -10.69 22.74 9.38
C GLY A 127 -11.50 23.93 8.87
N GLY A 128 -12.72 24.17 9.40
CA GLY A 128 -13.61 25.25 8.96
C GLY A 128 -14.55 24.89 7.80
N PHE A 129 -14.48 23.66 7.27
CA PHE A 129 -15.30 23.19 6.17
C PHE A 129 -16.22 22.04 6.59
N ILE A 130 -17.31 21.89 5.85
CA ILE A 130 -18.23 20.75 5.94
C ILE A 130 -17.72 19.65 5.00
N TRP A 131 -17.81 18.41 5.43
CA TRP A 131 -17.28 17.25 4.71
C TRP A 131 -18.40 16.27 4.43
N GLU A 132 -18.53 15.88 3.17
CA GLU A 132 -19.51 14.91 2.72
C GLU A 132 -18.81 13.87 1.87
N GLU A 133 -19.18 12.61 2.06
CA GLU A 133 -18.67 11.53 1.26
C GLU A 133 -19.53 11.37 0.00
N VAL A 134 -18.85 11.17 -1.13
CA VAL A 134 -19.48 10.87 -2.41
C VAL A 134 -19.27 9.40 -2.71
N GLU A 135 -20.35 8.66 -2.88
CA GLU A 135 -20.29 7.39 -3.58
C GLU A 135 -20.06 7.70 -5.05
N LEU A 136 -18.91 7.30 -5.59
CA LEU A 136 -18.71 7.34 -7.03
C LEU A 136 -19.76 6.39 -7.63
N PRO A 137 -20.65 6.89 -8.51
CA PRO A 137 -21.46 5.97 -9.29
C PRO A 137 -20.50 5.06 -10.03
N GLU A 138 -20.71 3.74 -9.92
CA GLU A 138 -20.06 2.78 -10.79
C GLU A 138 -20.33 3.25 -12.22
N GLU A 139 -19.30 3.75 -12.91
CA GLU A 139 -19.38 4.01 -14.34
C GLU A 139 -19.71 2.66 -14.97
N GLN A 140 -21.00 2.44 -15.24
CA GLN A 140 -21.41 1.41 -16.18
C GLN A 140 -20.70 1.79 -17.47
N GLU A 141 -19.81 0.92 -17.92
CA GLU A 141 -19.20 0.94 -19.24
C GLU A 141 -20.36 0.94 -20.26
N GLU A 142 -20.88 2.12 -20.59
CA GLU A 142 -21.65 2.34 -21.80
C GLU A 142 -20.64 2.30 -22.94
N ASP A 143 -20.36 1.08 -23.40
CA ASP A 143 -19.85 0.81 -24.74
C ASP A 143 -20.82 1.44 -25.75
N ALA A 144 -20.61 2.71 -26.06
CA ALA A 144 -21.24 3.40 -27.16
C ALA A 144 -20.67 2.86 -28.47
N GLU A 145 -21.28 1.77 -28.94
CA GLU A 145 -21.44 1.44 -30.34
C GLU A 145 -21.91 2.68 -31.10
N GLN A 146 -21.10 3.23 -32.02
CA GLN A 146 -21.58 3.80 -33.29
C GLN A 146 -20.53 3.67 -34.40
N GLU A 147 -20.85 2.75 -35.31
CA GLU A 147 -20.79 2.88 -36.76
C GLU A 147 -20.04 4.09 -37.35
N ASN A 148 -19.06 3.77 -38.19
CA ASN A 148 -18.84 4.45 -39.45
C ASN A 148 -18.54 3.33 -40.47
N LEU A 149 -19.57 2.69 -41.05
CA LEU A 149 -20.34 3.09 -42.23
C LEU A 149 -19.47 3.46 -43.45
N LYS A 150 -19.57 2.61 -44.49
CA LYS A 150 -19.17 2.79 -45.91
C LYS A 150 -17.66 2.87 -46.15
N ASP A 151 -17.07 2.12 -47.08
CA ASP A 151 -17.55 1.61 -48.37
C ASP A 151 -17.11 0.15 -48.62
#